data_AF-A0A0L8HSI4-F1
#
_entry.id   AF-A0A0L8HSI4-F1
#
_cell.length_a   1.000
_cell.length_b   1.000
_cell.length_c   1.000
_cell.angle_alpha   90.00
_cell.angle_beta   90.00
_cell.angle_gamma   90.00
#
_symmetry.space_group_name_H-M   'P 1'
#
loop_
_entity.id
_entity.type
_entity.pdbx_description
1 polymer ?
#
loop_
_entity_poly.entity_id
_entity_poly.type
_entity_poly.pdbx_seq_one_letter_code
_entity_poly.pdbx_strand_id
1 'polypeptide(L)'
;MIGYQPCRWWKISWCFVTPAVILFIWLFSVSTLGPVTYGDIEYPPWAIRFGWILGLVSLVPVPLVMIYSIYRAEGTFMERVKLLIKPAPNWGPVLPENRKLYLASL
;
A
#
# COMPACT_ATOMS: atom_id res chain seq x y z
N MET A 1 2.51 16.72 -13.69
CA MET A 1 2.31 17.88 -12.78
C MET A 1 3.41 18.92 -12.94
N ILE A 2 4.68 18.53 -13.05
CA ILE A 2 5.83 19.46 -13.16
C ILE A 2 6.37 19.67 -14.59
N GLY A 3 5.70 19.16 -15.63
CA GLY A 3 6.08 19.36 -17.04
C GLY A 3 7.21 18.47 -17.59
N TYR A 4 7.96 17.78 -16.72
CA TYR A 4 9.00 16.82 -17.12
C TYR A 4 8.85 15.48 -16.39
N GLN A 5 9.46 14.41 -16.93
CA GLN A 5 9.47 13.10 -16.28
C GLN A 5 10.54 13.03 -15.19
N PRO A 6 10.26 12.41 -14.02
CA PRO A 6 11.27 12.18 -13.00
C PRO A 6 12.47 11.42 -13.57
N CYS A 7 13.68 11.81 -13.15
CA CYS A 7 14.91 11.14 -13.58
C CYS A 7 14.93 9.67 -13.12
N ARG A 8 15.78 8.85 -13.75
CA ARG A 8 15.84 7.39 -13.47
C ARG A 8 16.12 7.06 -12.00
N TRP A 9 16.88 7.90 -11.31
CA TRP A 9 17.16 7.77 -9.89
C TRP A 9 15.87 7.69 -9.04
N TRP A 10 14.91 8.59 -9.28
CA TRP A 10 13.64 8.59 -8.57
C TRP A 10 12.80 7.34 -8.84
N LYS A 11 12.80 6.86 -10.09
CA LYS A 11 12.07 5.62 -10.46
C LYS A 11 12.65 4.40 -9.73
N ILE A 12 13.97 4.27 -9.68
CA ILE A 12 14.65 3.18 -8.96
C ILE A 12 14.36 3.28 -7.46
N SER A 13 14.38 4.50 -6.90
CA SER A 13 14.07 4.72 -5.49
C SER A 13 12.67 4.20 -5.14
N TRP A 14 11.65 4.55 -5.93
CA TRP A 14 10.27 4.15 -5.64
C TRP A 14 9.99 2.67 -5.87
N CYS A 15 10.57 2.08 -6.91
CA CYS A 15 10.31 0.67 -7.25
C CYS A 15 11.07 -0.31 -6.37
N PHE A 16 12.28 0.04 -5.91
CA PHE A 16 13.17 -0.94 -5.26
C PHE A 16 13.68 -0.48 -3.90
N VAL A 17 14.25 0.73 -3.81
CA VAL A 17 14.91 1.18 -2.57
C VAL A 17 13.90 1.37 -1.45
N THR A 18 12.83 2.12 -1.69
CA THR A 18 11.82 2.41 -0.67
C THR A 18 11.13 1.13 -0.18
N PRO A 19 10.65 0.21 -1.05
CA PRO A 19 10.08 -1.06 -0.58
C PRO A 19 11.07 -1.90 0.23
N ALA A 20 12.34 -1.98 -0.22
CA ALA A 20 13.36 -2.77 0.47
C ALA A 20 13.68 -2.20 1.86
N VAL A 21 13.84 -0.88 1.98
CA VAL A 21 14.14 -0.22 3.26
C VAL A 21 12.96 -0.34 4.22
N ILE A 22 11.72 -0.16 3.76
CA ILE A 22 10.53 -0.32 4.59
C ILE A 22 10.44 -1.75 5.12
N LEU A 23 10.66 -2.75 4.25
CA LEU A 23 10.64 -4.17 4.64
C LEU A 23 11.76 -4.49 5.64
N PHE A 24 12.96 -3.96 5.42
CA PHE A 24 14.09 -4.12 6.33
C PHE A 24 13.81 -3.54 7.71
N ILE A 25 13.34 -2.29 7.79
CA ILE A 25 13.00 -1.63 9.07
C ILE A 25 11.89 -2.40 9.78
N TRP A 26 10.88 -2.85 9.05
CA TRP A 26 9.78 -3.62 9.63
C TRP A 26 10.25 -4.95 10.21
N LEU A 27 11.03 -5.75 9.45
CA LEU A 27 11.58 -7.02 9.94
C LEU A 27 12.51 -6.82 11.14
N PHE A 28 13.38 -5.82 11.07
CA PHE A 28 14.28 -5.49 12.17
C PHE A 28 13.50 -5.14 13.43
N SER A 29 12.51 -4.24 13.32
CA SER A 29 11.62 -3.85 14.41
C SER A 29 10.95 -5.08 15.05
N VAL A 30 10.36 -5.96 14.23
CA VAL A 30 9.73 -7.21 14.71
C VAL A 30 10.73 -8.13 15.40
N SER A 31 11.94 -8.27 14.87
CA SER A 31 12.97 -9.13 15.46
C SER A 31 13.52 -8.61 16.78
N THR A 32 13.57 -7.28 16.95
CA THR A 32 14.08 -6.62 18.16
C THR A 32 13.00 -6.30 19.19
N LEU A 33 11.74 -6.66 18.92
CA LEU A 33 10.64 -6.50 19.86
C LEU A 33 10.85 -7.43 21.06
N GLY A 34 11.52 -6.91 22.08
CA GLY A 34 11.65 -7.53 23.39
C GLY A 34 10.39 -7.38 24.25
N PRO A 35 10.41 -7.89 25.49
CA PRO A 35 9.36 -7.61 26.46
C PRO A 35 9.24 -6.09 26.64
N VAL A 36 8.04 -5.55 26.38
CA VAL A 36 7.79 -4.12 26.53
C VAL A 36 7.84 -3.82 28.02
N THR A 37 8.86 -3.09 28.47
CA THR A 37 8.99 -2.68 29.88
C THR A 37 8.77 -1.19 30.03
N TYR A 38 8.25 -0.78 31.18
CA TYR A 38 8.18 0.62 31.58
C TYR A 38 8.85 0.75 32.94
N GLY A 39 10.07 1.28 32.95
CA GLY A 39 10.97 1.18 34.10
C GLY A 39 11.29 -0.29 34.40
N ASP A 40 11.10 -0.71 35.64
CA ASP A 40 11.35 -2.09 36.10
C ASP A 40 10.11 -3.01 35.98
N ILE A 41 8.99 -2.52 35.42
CA ILE A 41 7.73 -3.27 35.31
C ILE A 41 7.55 -3.79 33.88
N GLU A 42 7.42 -5.11 33.75
CA GLU A 42 7.10 -5.77 32.49
C GLU A 42 5.61 -5.60 32.13
N TYR A 43 5.31 -5.27 30.88
CA TYR A 43 3.93 -5.23 30.41
C TYR A 43 3.32 -6.63 30.40
N PRO A 44 2.07 -6.78 30.86
CA PRO A 44 1.42 -8.07 30.83
C PRO A 44 1.18 -8.53 29.37
N PRO A 45 1.29 -9.83 29.07
CA PRO A 45 1.16 -10.34 27.69
C PRO A 45 -0.17 -10.04 26.99
N TRP A 46 -1.25 -9.81 27.75
CA TRP A 46 -2.54 -9.42 27.18
C TRP A 46 -2.50 -8.00 26.60
N ALA A 47 -1.77 -7.07 27.22
CA ALA A 47 -1.65 -5.69 26.76
C ALA A 47 -0.83 -5.62 25.47
N ILE A 48 0.23 -6.42 25.38
CA ILE A 48 1.06 -6.54 24.17
C ILE A 48 0.21 -7.08 23.01
N ARG A 49 -0.57 -8.16 23.24
CA ARG A 49 -1.49 -8.71 22.22
C ARG A 49 -2.54 -7.68 21.78
N PHE A 50 -3.07 -6.90 22.71
CA PHE A 50 -4.02 -5.84 22.40
C PHE A 50 -3.39 -4.75 21.52
N GLY A 51 -2.14 -4.35 21.78
CA GLY A 51 -1.40 -3.41 20.94
C GLY A 51 -1.23 -3.89 19.50
N TRP A 52 -0.90 -5.18 19.31
CA TRP A 52 -0.84 -5.79 17.97
C TRP A 52 -2.19 -5.81 17.27
N ILE A 53 -3.28 -6.14 17.98
CA ILE A 53 -4.63 -6.11 17.43
C ILE A 53 -4.99 -4.70 16.96
N LEU A 54 -4.72 -3.67 17.77
CA LEU A 54 -4.95 -2.27 17.39
C LEU A 54 -4.17 -1.88 16.14
N GLY A 55 -2.90 -2.30 16.03
CA GLY A 55 -2.10 -2.08 14.82
C GLY A 55 -2.71 -2.75 13.59
N LEU A 56 -3.10 -4.03 13.71
CA LEU A 56 -3.69 -4.78 12.61
C LEU A 56 -5.07 -4.26 12.19
N VAL A 57 -5.88 -3.73 13.12
CA VAL A 57 -7.19 -3.15 12.81
C VAL A 57 -7.09 -2.02 11.78
N SER A 58 -6.00 -1.25 11.78
CA SER A 58 -5.76 -0.22 10.76
C SER A 58 -5.54 -0.78 9.35
N LEU A 59 -5.08 -2.03 9.25
CA LEU A 59 -4.83 -2.72 7.97
C LEU A 59 -6.04 -3.50 7.46
N VAL A 60 -6.98 -3.87 8.33
CA VAL A 60 -8.20 -4.64 7.99
C VAL A 60 -9.08 -4.01 6.90
N PRO A 61 -9.24 -2.67 6.79
CA PRO A 61 -10.03 -2.07 5.70
C PRO A 61 -9.51 -2.40 4.29
N VAL A 62 -8.20 -2.61 4.11
CA VAL A 62 -7.58 -2.90 2.81
C VAL A 62 -8.11 -4.22 2.21
N PRO A 63 -7.99 -5.39 2.88
CA PRO A 63 -8.56 -6.63 2.37
C PRO A 63 -10.09 -6.60 2.33
N LEU A 64 -10.77 -5.92 3.25
CA LEU A 64 -12.23 -5.81 3.20
C LEU A 64 -12.71 -5.12 1.92
N VAL A 65 -12.10 -3.98 1.56
CA VAL A 65 -12.44 -3.26 0.33
C VAL A 65 -12.02 -4.06 -0.90
N MET A 66 -10.88 -4.75 -0.86
CA MET A 66 -10.44 -5.64 -1.94
C MET A 66 -11.48 -6.74 -2.21
N ILE A 67 -11.91 -7.45 -1.17
CA ILE A 67 -12.90 -8.52 -1.25
C ILE A 67 -14.25 -7.98 -1.72
N TYR A 68 -14.72 -6.88 -1.13
CA TYR A 68 -15.96 -6.21 -1.53
C TYR A 68 -15.95 -5.81 -3.02
N SER A 69 -14.82 -5.28 -3.51
CA SER A 69 -14.66 -4.86 -4.90
C SER A 69 -14.65 -6.06 -5.86
N ILE A 70 -14.02 -7.17 -5.48
CA ILE A 70 -14.03 -8.42 -6.27
C ILE A 70 -15.44 -9.00 -6.32
N TYR A 71 -16.20 -9.00 -5.21
CA TYR A 71 -17.56 -9.52 -5.21
C TYR A 71 -18.51 -8.71 -6.09
N ARG A 72 -18.37 -7.39 -6.12
CA ARG A 72 -19.21 -6.48 -6.89
C ARG A 72 -18.87 -6.43 -8.38
N ALA A 73 -17.64 -6.74 -8.77
CA ALA A 73 -17.23 -6.77 -10.17
C ALA A 73 -17.92 -7.91 -10.94
N GLU A 74 -18.35 -7.65 -12.17
CA GLU A 74 -18.98 -8.64 -13.04
C GLU A 74 -17.92 -9.50 -13.77
N GLY A 75 -18.31 -10.73 -14.16
CA GLY A 75 -17.45 -11.66 -14.90
C GLY A 75 -16.87 -12.79 -14.03
N THR A 76 -15.90 -13.51 -14.59
CA THR A 76 -15.16 -14.60 -13.91
C THR A 76 -14.12 -14.05 -12.91
N PHE A 77 -13.67 -14.87 -11.96
CA PHE A 77 -12.71 -14.44 -10.93
C PHE A 77 -11.45 -13.76 -11.51
N MET A 78 -10.85 -14.36 -12.54
CA MET A 78 -9.67 -13.80 -13.19
C MET A 78 -9.95 -12.50 -13.96
N GLU A 79 -11.13 -12.36 -14.56
CA GLU A 79 -11.52 -11.11 -15.23
C GLU A 79 -11.72 -9.98 -14.22
N ARG A 80 -12.38 -10.28 -13.09
CA ARG A 80 -12.58 -9.32 -11.99
C ARG A 80 -11.25 -8.80 -11.45
N VAL A 81 -10.29 -9.69 -11.18
CA VAL A 81 -8.95 -9.31 -10.70
C VAL A 81 -8.21 -8.46 -11.73
N LYS A 82 -8.22 -8.87 -13.02
CA LYS A 82 -7.61 -8.08 -14.09
C LYS A 82 -8.25 -6.70 -14.26
N LEU A 83 -9.56 -6.59 -14.06
CA LEU A 83 -10.29 -5.33 -14.10
C LEU A 83 -9.89 -4.42 -12.94
N LEU A 84 -9.79 -4.95 -11.73
CA LEU A 84 -9.48 -4.16 -10.52
C LEU A 84 -8.03 -3.68 -10.43
N ILE A 85 -7.10 -4.33 -11.12
CA ILE A 85 -5.69 -3.88 -11.22
C ILE A 85 -5.54 -2.74 -12.23
N LYS A 86 -6.52 -2.53 -13.13
CA LYS A 86 -6.49 -1.41 -14.07
C LYS A 86 -6.90 -0.11 -13.38
N PRO A 87 -6.32 1.03 -13.79
CA PRO A 87 -6.77 2.33 -13.31
C PRO A 87 -8.23 2.58 -13.69
N ALA A 88 -8.93 3.37 -12.88
CA ALA A 88 -10.32 3.72 -13.14
C ALA A 88 -10.48 4.44 -14.50
N PRO A 89 -11.64 4.34 -15.18
CA PRO A 89 -11.82 4.94 -16.50
C PRO A 89 -11.66 6.47 -16.54
N ASN A 90 -11.91 7.15 -15.41
CA ASN A 90 -11.74 8.59 -15.25
C ASN A 90 -10.33 8.99 -14.78
N TRP A 91 -9.45 8.02 -14.55
CA TRP A 91 -8.08 8.24 -14.11
C TRP A 91 -7.26 8.87 -15.23
N GLY A 92 -6.42 9.84 -14.87
CA GLY A 92 -5.48 10.50 -15.78
C GLY A 92 -5.28 11.97 -15.42
N PRO A 93 -4.49 12.72 -16.23
CA PRO A 93 -4.28 14.14 -16.01
C PRO A 93 -5.62 14.90 -15.98
N VAL A 94 -5.76 15.82 -15.02
CA VAL A 94 -6.99 16.63 -14.85
C VAL A 94 -7.14 17.63 -16.01
N LEU A 95 -6.03 18.23 -16.45
CA LEU A 95 -6.00 19.19 -17.55
C LEU A 95 -6.34 18.50 -18.88
N PRO A 96 -7.31 19.01 -19.66
CA PRO A 96 -7.73 18.41 -20.92
C PRO A 96 -6.59 18.23 -21.93
N GLU A 97 -5.68 19.20 -22.00
CA GLU A 97 -4.53 19.16 -22.92
C GLU A 97 -3.57 18.02 -22.57
N ASN A 98 -3.17 17.92 -21.30
CA ASN A 98 -2.32 16.84 -20.81
C ASN A 98 -2.99 15.47 -20.95
N ARG A 99 -4.31 15.40 -20.84
CA ARG A 99 -5.09 14.17 -21.04
C ARG A 99 -5.06 13.73 -22.51
N LYS A 100 -5.23 14.64 -23.47
CA LYS A 100 -5.11 14.33 -24.90
C LYS A 100 -3.73 13.79 -25.25
N LEU A 101 -2.67 14.43 -24.75
CA LEU A 101 -1.28 13.98 -24.93
C LEU A 101 -1.04 12.60 -24.31
N TYR A 102 -1.54 12.37 -23.09
CA TYR A 102 -1.44 11.08 -22.42
C TYR A 102 -2.14 9.97 -23.22
N LEU A 103 -3.38 10.20 -23.67
CA LEU A 103 -4.13 9.23 -24.48
C LEU A 103 -3.48 8.96 -25.84
N ALA A 104 -2.83 9.95 -26.45
CA ALA A 104 -2.08 9.75 -27.69
C ALA A 104 -0.77 8.94 -27.51
N SER A 105 -0.29 8.79 -26.27
CA SER A 105 0.93 8.04 -25.93
C SER A 105 0.68 6.59 -25.47
N LEU A 106 -0.59 6.23 -25.26
CA LEU A 106 -1.02 4.87 -24.92
C LEU A 106 -1.22 4.03 -26.18
#